data_AF-A0A820GH60-F1
#
_entry.id   AF-A0A820GH60-F1
#
_cell.length_a   1.000
_cell.length_b   1.000
_cell.length_c   1.000
_cell.angle_alpha   90.00
_cell.angle_beta   90.00
_cell.angle_gamma   90.00
#
_symmetry.space_group_name_H-M   'P 1'
#
loop_
_entity.id
_entity.type
_entity.pdbx_description
1 polymer ?
#
loop_
_entity_poly.entity_id
_entity_poly.type
_entity_poly.pdbx_seq_one_letter_code
_entity_poly.pdbx_strand_id
1 'polypeptide(L)'
;MNSICSSCRQALLNNPLKKACGSCQKLFCSNCCYQRVAVPKLNYQMHEVCSQCFHSISTELMLQKPPKGFLQRLEQQPPQQQKLKRAPVEPLDPETKALEERLEKLRVD
;
A
#
# COMPACT_ATOMS: atom_id res chain seq x y z
N MET A 1 31.73 15.86 -11.44
CA MET A 1 31.37 14.44 -11.31
C MET A 1 29.93 14.27 -11.77
N ASN A 2 29.68 13.52 -12.85
CA ASN A 2 28.33 13.31 -13.36
C ASN A 2 27.61 12.29 -12.47
N SER A 3 26.61 12.74 -11.72
CA SER A 3 25.79 11.84 -10.90
C SER A 3 24.89 11.01 -11.81
N ILE A 4 24.90 9.69 -11.66
CA ILE A 4 24.03 8.76 -12.40
C ILE A 4 23.01 8.12 -11.47
N CYS A 5 21.82 7.81 -11.98
CA CYS A 5 20.82 7.09 -11.22
C CYS A 5 21.31 5.67 -10.89
N SER A 6 21.21 5.27 -9.62
CA SER A 6 21.65 3.94 -9.18
C SER A 6 20.76 2.79 -9.66
N SER A 7 19.57 3.09 -10.20
CA SER A 7 18.64 2.10 -10.76
C SER A 7 18.68 2.09 -12.28
N CYS A 8 18.24 3.16 -12.96
CA CYS A 8 18.14 3.21 -14.41
C CYS A 8 19.41 3.68 -15.14
N ARG A 9 20.49 4.01 -14.41
CA ARG A 9 21.78 4.49 -14.95
C ARG A 9 21.72 5.78 -15.79
N GLN A 10 20.55 6.42 -15.92
CA GLN A 10 20.43 7.71 -16.58
C GLN A 10 21.25 8.79 -15.86
N ALA A 11 21.87 9.66 -16.64
CA ALA A 11 22.59 10.81 -16.12
C ALA A 11 21.62 11.77 -15.43
N LEU A 12 21.94 12.16 -14.20
CA LEU A 12 21.19 13.14 -13.40
C LEU A 12 21.70 14.57 -13.64
N LEU A 13 22.20 14.83 -14.85
CA LEU A 13 22.73 16.14 -15.23
C LEU A 13 21.57 17.16 -15.17
N ASN A 14 21.74 18.19 -14.34
CA ASN A 14 20.81 19.32 -14.22
C ASN A 14 19.39 18.99 -13.73
N ASN A 15 19.15 17.83 -13.12
CA ASN A 15 17.85 17.56 -12.52
C ASN A 15 17.81 18.08 -11.07
N PRO A 16 17.06 19.16 -10.76
CA PRO A 16 16.94 19.67 -9.39
C PRO A 16 16.27 18.65 -8.45
N LEU A 17 15.64 17.60 -9.00
CA LEU A 17 14.91 16.56 -8.28
C LEU A 17 15.74 15.29 -8.06
N LYS A 18 17.06 15.40 -7.93
CA LYS A 18 17.89 14.28 -7.46
C LYS A 18 17.43 13.89 -6.05
N LYS A 19 17.05 12.63 -5.87
CA LYS A 19 16.57 12.13 -4.57
C LYS A 19 17.53 11.08 -4.03
N ALA A 20 17.81 11.17 -2.74
CA ALA A 20 18.50 10.12 -2.00
C ALA A 20 17.45 9.17 -1.41
N CYS A 21 17.67 7.87 -1.56
CA CYS A 21 16.81 6.87 -0.92
C CYS A 21 17.03 6.88 0.59
N GLY A 22 16.00 7.10 1.39
CA GLY A 22 16.11 7.15 2.86
C GLY A 22 16.58 5.84 3.52
N SER A 23 16.61 4.72 2.79
CA SER A 23 17.07 3.43 3.29
C SER A 23 18.52 3.10 2.91
N CYS A 24 18.88 3.23 1.63
CA CYS A 24 20.22 2.86 1.14
C CYS A 24 21.14 4.04 0.83
N GLN A 25 20.65 5.28 0.98
CA GLN A 25 21.38 6.55 0.78
C GLN A 25 22.00 6.74 -0.62
N LYS A 26 21.69 5.85 -1.57
CA LYS A 26 22.08 5.98 -2.98
C LYS A 26 21.24 7.06 -3.68
N LEU A 27 21.80 7.63 -4.75
CA LEU A 27 21.14 8.65 -5.56
C LEU A 27 20.30 8.03 -6.69
N PHE A 28 19.11 8.55 -6.87
CA PHE A 28 18.14 8.11 -7.87
C PHE A 28 17.48 9.32 -8.56
N CYS A 29 16.96 9.08 -9.77
CA CYS A 29 16.01 10.01 -10.38
C CYS A 29 14.66 9.91 -9.67
N SER A 30 13.82 10.91 -9.85
CA SER A 30 12.48 10.98 -9.22
C SER A 30 11.61 9.78 -9.57
N ASN A 31 11.73 9.24 -10.78
CA ASN A 31 10.96 8.07 -11.22
C ASN A 31 11.41 6.75 -10.57
N CYS A 32 12.66 6.67 -10.09
CA CYS A 32 13.18 5.47 -9.43
C CYS A 32 13.13 5.55 -7.90
N CYS A 33 12.81 6.72 -7.34
CA CYS A 33 12.71 6.96 -5.89
C CYS A 33 11.50 7.84 -5.58
N TYR A 34 10.32 7.23 -5.62
CA TYR A 34 9.03 7.88 -5.40
C TYR A 34 8.16 7.18 -4.35
N GLN A 35 8.54 5.98 -3.91
CA GLN A 35 7.71 5.16 -3.03
C GLN A 35 7.97 5.57 -1.58
N ARG A 36 6.90 5.75 -0.79
CA ARG A 36 6.99 6.13 0.63
C ARG A 36 6.68 4.93 1.51
N VAL A 37 7.58 4.61 2.43
CA VAL A 37 7.42 3.51 3.39
C VAL A 37 7.97 3.90 4.76
N ALA A 38 7.43 3.28 5.81
CA ALA A 38 7.96 3.39 7.16
C ALA A 38 9.30 2.64 7.23
N VAL A 39 10.41 3.35 7.42
CA VAL A 39 11.75 2.74 7.43
C VAL A 39 12.08 2.30 8.86
N PRO A 40 12.28 0.99 9.14
CA PRO A 40 12.52 0.51 10.50
C PRO A 40 13.76 1.12 11.14
N LYS A 41 14.84 1.30 10.35
CA LYS A 41 16.10 1.92 10.78
C LYS A 41 15.97 3.40 11.16
N LEU A 42 14.87 4.04 10.78
CA LEU A 42 14.58 5.45 11.07
C LEU A 42 13.36 5.58 12.01
N ASN A 43 13.23 4.66 12.97
CA ASN A 43 12.13 4.62 13.93
C ASN A 43 10.75 4.58 13.26
N TYR A 44 10.62 3.83 12.17
CA TYR A 44 9.38 3.69 11.39
C TYR A 44 8.82 5.03 10.85
N GLN A 45 9.67 6.05 10.68
CA GLN A 45 9.25 7.27 10.00
C GLN A 45 9.06 7.03 8.49
N MET A 46 8.13 7.77 7.90
CA MET A 46 7.77 7.66 6.48
C MET A 46 8.77 8.39 5.60
N HIS A 47 9.59 7.64 4.86
CA HIS A 47 10.59 8.20 3.96
C HIS A 47 10.40 7.72 2.51
N GLU A 48 10.84 8.55 1.56
CA GLU A 48 10.95 8.13 0.17
C GLU A 48 12.14 7.18 0.00
N VAL A 49 11.88 6.06 -0.68
CA VAL A 49 12.85 5.01 -0.94
C VAL A 49 12.83 4.60 -2.41
N CYS A 50 13.93 4.00 -2.86
CA CYS A 50 13.98 3.39 -4.18
C CYS A 50 13.13 2.12 -4.25
N SER A 51 12.73 1.73 -5.45
CA SER A 51 11.88 0.56 -5.69
C SER A 51 12.42 -0.71 -5.03
N GLN A 52 13.73 -0.97 -5.10
CA GLN A 52 14.33 -2.17 -4.49
C GLN A 52 14.17 -2.16 -2.96
N CYS A 53 14.50 -1.04 -2.30
CA CYS A 53 14.35 -0.90 -0.85
C CYS A 53 12.90 -0.99 -0.41
N PHE A 54 11.96 -0.46 -1.19
CA PHE A 54 10.54 -0.60 -0.89
C PHE A 54 10.10 -2.06 -0.84
N HIS A 55 10.44 -2.87 -1.84
CA HIS A 55 10.03 -4.28 -1.84
C HIS A 55 10.60 -5.03 -0.64
N SER A 56 11.89 -4.81 -0.31
CA SER A 56 12.51 -5.45 0.85
C SER A 56 11.83 -5.04 2.17
N ILE A 57 11.60 -3.74 2.38
CA ILE A 57 10.98 -3.23 3.62
C ILE A 57 9.52 -3.67 3.71
N SER A 58 8.75 -3.55 2.63
CA SER A 58 7.34 -3.95 2.61
C SER A 58 7.19 -5.44 2.90
N THR A 59 8.07 -6.28 2.35
CA THR A 59 8.09 -7.72 2.65
C THR A 59 8.38 -7.97 4.13
N GLU A 60 9.39 -7.29 4.69
CA GLU A 60 9.72 -7.39 6.12
C GLU A 60 8.53 -6.98 7.01
N LEU A 61 7.85 -5.89 6.68
CA LEU A 61 6.68 -5.40 7.43
C LEU A 61 5.48 -6.35 7.32
N MET A 62 5.23 -6.96 6.15
CA MET A 62 4.16 -7.95 5.99
C MET A 62 4.44 -9.26 6.72
N LEU A 63 5.70 -9.62 6.91
CA LEU A 63 6.11 -10.81 7.65
C LEU A 63 6.10 -10.61 9.17
N GLN A 64 5.92 -9.37 9.65
CA GLN A 64 5.72 -9.14 11.08
C GLN A 64 4.38 -9.75 11.51
N LYS A 65 4.43 -10.76 12.37
CA LYS A 65 3.23 -11.37 12.94
C LYS A 65 2.40 -10.27 13.60
N PRO A 66 1.07 -10.27 13.40
CA PRO A 66 0.22 -9.31 14.08
C PRO A 66 0.42 -9.42 15.60
N PRO A 67 0.41 -8.29 16.33
CA PRO A 67 0.62 -8.30 17.77
C PRO A 67 -0.38 -9.24 18.46
N LYS A 68 0.04 -9.89 19.55
CA LYS A 68 -0.82 -10.80 20.31
C LYS A 68 -2.13 -10.10 20.68
N GLY A 69 -3.25 -10.73 20.34
CA GLY A 69 -4.59 -10.18 20.55
C GLY A 69 -5.07 -9.19 19.48
N PHE A 70 -4.39 -9.05 18.34
CA PHE A 70 -4.87 -8.24 17.21
C PHE A 70 -6.22 -8.75 16.67
N LEU A 71 -6.34 -10.06 16.45
CA LEU A 71 -7.61 -10.68 16.03
C LEU A 71 -8.69 -10.49 17.10
N GLN A 72 -8.34 -10.72 18.36
CA GLN A 72 -9.26 -10.53 19.49
C GLN A 72 -9.75 -9.07 19.60
N ARG A 73 -8.91 -8.07 19.27
CA ARG A 73 -9.32 -6.66 19.19
C ARG A 73 -10.14 -6.32 17.95
N LEU A 74 -9.91 -6.99 16.82
CA LEU A 74 -10.74 -6.85 15.62
C LEU A 74 -12.15 -7.41 15.87
N GLU A 75 -12.24 -8.55 16.56
CA GLU A 75 -13.52 -9.15 16.96
C GLU A 75 -14.25 -8.33 18.03
N GLN A 76 -13.49 -7.67 18.93
CA GLN A 76 -14.04 -6.78 19.96
C GLN A 76 -14.28 -5.36 19.48
N GLN A 77 -13.93 -5.04 18.23
CA GLN A 77 -14.32 -3.76 17.66
C GLN A 77 -15.85 -3.82 17.50
N PRO A 78 -16.64 -2.96 18.20
CA PRO A 78 -18.03 -2.79 17.79
C PRO A 78 -18.01 -2.41 16.31
N PRO A 79 -19.01 -2.78 15.50
CA PRO A 79 -19.10 -2.35 14.11
C PRO A 79 -19.15 -0.81 14.10
N GLN A 80 -17.99 -0.18 14.10
CA GLN A 80 -17.83 1.23 13.83
C GLN A 80 -18.18 1.33 12.36
N GLN A 81 -19.45 1.67 12.16
CA GLN A 81 -20.00 2.37 11.03
C GLN A 81 -18.92 2.71 10.02
N GLN A 82 -19.02 2.07 8.87
CA GLN A 82 -18.48 2.56 7.62
C GLN A 82 -18.87 4.03 7.47
N LYS A 83 -18.03 4.92 8.00
CA LYS A 83 -17.96 6.34 7.69
C LYS A 83 -16.90 6.57 6.61
N LEU A 84 -16.61 5.55 5.79
CA LEU A 84 -16.44 5.82 4.36
C LEU A 84 -17.86 6.02 3.84
N LYS A 85 -18.11 7.21 3.29
CA LYS A 85 -19.29 7.59 2.51
C LYS A 85 -19.79 6.40 1.67
N ARG A 86 -20.66 5.55 2.23
CA ARG A 86 -21.57 4.76 1.43
C ARG A 86 -22.57 5.78 0.93
N ALA A 87 -22.57 6.00 -0.38
CA ALA A 87 -23.68 6.66 -1.04
C ALA A 87 -24.99 6.03 -0.53
N PRO A 88 -26.09 6.79 -0.47
CA PRO A 88 -27.39 6.21 -0.15
C PRO A 88 -27.56 4.93 -0.98
N VAL A 89 -27.82 3.81 -0.31
CA VAL A 89 -28.18 2.58 -1.01
C VAL A 89 -29.50 2.89 -1.68
N GLU A 90 -29.41 3.28 -2.96
CA GLU A 90 -30.56 3.37 -3.85
C GLU A 90 -31.25 2.00 -3.83
N PRO A 91 -32.60 1.95 -3.76
CA PRO A 91 -33.32 0.70 -3.77
C PRO A 91 -32.94 -0.13 -5.01
N LEU A 92 -32.51 -1.36 -4.73
CA LEU A 92 -31.99 -2.37 -5.66
C LEU A 92 -32.63 -2.34 -7.05
N ASP A 93 -31.79 -2.14 -8.07
CA ASP A 93 -32.11 -2.42 -9.47
C ASP A 93 -32.67 -3.85 -9.65
N PRO A 94 -33.63 -4.04 -10.58
CA PRO A 94 -34.29 -5.32 -10.83
C PRO A 94 -33.31 -6.46 -11.19
N GLU A 95 -32.11 -6.14 -11.66
CA GLU A 95 -31.05 -7.12 -11.94
C GLU A 95 -30.51 -7.80 -10.69
N THR A 96 -30.37 -7.08 -9.58
CA THR A 96 -29.82 -7.63 -8.33
C THR A 96 -30.74 -8.68 -7.73
N LYS A 97 -32.05 -8.46 -7.82
CA LYS A 97 -33.07 -9.39 -7.34
C LYS A 97 -33.12 -10.67 -8.17
N ALA A 98 -32.90 -10.56 -9.48
CA ALA A 98 -32.80 -11.71 -10.38
C ALA A 98 -31.53 -12.53 -10.11
N LEU A 99 -30.43 -11.87 -9.71
CA LEU A 99 -29.19 -12.55 -9.35
C LEU A 99 -29.32 -13.33 -8.04
N GLU A 100 -29.95 -12.75 -7.03
CA GLU A 100 -30.23 -13.43 -5.76
C GLU A 100 -31.13 -14.66 -5.95
N GLU A 101 -32.21 -14.55 -6.75
CA GLU A 101 -33.09 -15.68 -7.03
C GLU A 101 -32.36 -16.83 -7.76
N ARG A 102 -31.45 -16.51 -8.68
CA ARG A 102 -30.61 -17.52 -9.35
C ARG A 102 -29.63 -18.19 -8.39
N LEU A 103 -29.08 -17.43 -7.43
CA LEU A 103 -28.14 -17.95 -6.44
C LEU A 103 -28.84 -18.87 -5.43
N GLU A 104 -30.08 -18.55 -5.06
CA GLU A 104 -30.89 -19.37 -4.17
C GLU A 104 -31.26 -20.71 -4.83
N LYS A 105 -31.66 -20.69 -6.12
CA LYS A 105 -31.95 -21.92 -6.88
C LYS A 105 -30.74 -22.85 -7.01
N LEU A 106 -29.51 -22.31 -7.04
CA LEU A 106 -28.27 -23.08 -7.10
C LEU A 106 -27.81 -23.67 -5.77
N ARG A 107 -28.39 -23.25 -4.65
CA ARG A 107 -28.04 -23.76 -3.30
C ARG A 107 -28.88 -24.96 -2.86
N VAL A 108 -29.95 -25.27 -3.60
CA VAL A 108 -30.94 -26.29 -3.23
C VAL A 108 -30.80 -27.56 -4.08
N ASP A 109 -29.85 -27.59 -5.02
CA ASP A 109 -29.34 -28.82 -5.67
C ASP A 109 -28.02 -29.25 -5.02
#